data_AF-A0A183JKM3-F1
#
_entry.id   AF-A0A183JKM3-F1
#
_cell.length_a   1.000
_cell.length_b   1.000
_cell.length_c   1.000
_cell.angle_alpha   90.00
_cell.angle_beta   90.00
_cell.angle_gamma   90.00
#
_symmetry.space_group_name_H-M   'P 1'
#
loop_
_entity.id
_entity.type
_entity.pdbx_description
1 polymer ?
#
loop_
_entity_poly.entity_id
_entity_poly.type
_entity_poly.pdbx_seq_one_letter_code
_entity_poly.pdbx_strand_id
1 'polypeptide(L)'
;MPGDSSRFVSRLLQMMQNIKAIRPREHNNRVHLDKHLEPCKFVFVRVDAVKKPLTPPYKGPYKVIKRTHKYFIINKNGNNETISIDRIKPAFYEVPQATEDNTANKQSLTSIAKKQEEEEKLSTTPSCLTHSRRLIKIPKRYVHFAI
;
A
#
# COMPACT_ATOMS: atom_id res chain seq x y z
N MET A 1 40.59 -56.07 23.25
CA MET A 1 39.41 -56.86 22.84
C MET A 1 38.55 -55.99 21.95
N PRO A 2 38.30 -56.39 20.69
CA PRO A 2 37.57 -55.57 19.74
C PRO A 2 36.14 -55.38 20.26
N GLY A 3 35.67 -54.14 20.33
CA GLY A 3 34.31 -53.83 20.76
C GLY A 3 33.31 -54.47 19.79
N ASP A 4 32.42 -55.31 20.32
CA ASP A 4 31.43 -56.08 19.55
C ASP A 4 30.55 -55.15 18.70
N SER A 5 30.93 -54.96 17.44
CA SER A 5 30.27 -54.05 16.50
C SER A 5 28.82 -54.48 16.23
N SER A 6 28.56 -55.79 16.28
CA SER A 6 27.21 -56.36 16.16
C SER A 6 26.28 -55.90 17.27
N ARG A 7 26.76 -55.86 18.53
CA ARG A 7 25.95 -55.41 19.68
C ARG A 7 25.60 -53.94 19.59
N PHE A 8 26.54 -53.11 19.13
CA PHE A 8 26.30 -51.69 18.90
C PHE A 8 25.23 -51.47 17.82
N VAL A 9 25.36 -52.15 16.67
CA VAL A 9 24.41 -52.04 15.56
C VAL A 9 23.02 -52.53 15.96
N SER A 10 22.91 -53.68 16.64
CA SER A 10 21.62 -54.20 17.12
C SER A 10 20.94 -53.22 18.09
N ARG A 11 21.70 -52.63 19.01
CA ARG A 11 21.17 -51.63 19.96
C ARG A 11 20.69 -50.37 19.23
N LEU A 12 21.44 -49.87 18.26
CA LEU A 12 21.07 -48.70 17.47
C LEU A 12 19.80 -48.94 16.66
N LEU A 13 19.70 -50.09 15.97
CA LEU A 13 18.50 -50.46 15.21
C LEU A 13 17.27 -50.55 16.11
N GLN A 14 17.39 -51.17 17.29
CA GLN A 14 16.31 -51.24 18.27
C GLN A 14 15.89 -49.85 18.77
N MET A 15 16.85 -48.96 19.01
CA MET A 15 16.54 -47.57 19.41
C MET A 15 15.82 -46.81 18.30
N MET A 16 16.30 -46.90 17.06
CA MET A 16 15.69 -46.20 15.92
C MET A 16 14.28 -46.70 15.61
N GLN A 17 14.03 -48.01 15.72
CA GLN A 17 12.69 -48.59 15.57
C GLN A 17 11.69 -48.09 16.62
N ASN A 18 12.18 -47.69 17.79
CA ASN A 18 11.34 -47.17 18.88
C ASN A 18 11.07 -45.65 18.77
N ILE A 19 11.76 -44.93 17.89
CA ILE A 19 11.51 -43.50 17.67
C ILE A 19 10.25 -43.34 16.82
N LYS A 20 9.19 -42.78 17.41
CA LYS A 20 7.96 -42.42 16.70
C LYS A 20 7.96 -40.94 16.37
N ALA A 21 7.39 -40.58 15.22
CA ALA A 21 7.15 -39.18 14.88
C ALA A 21 6.24 -38.55 15.95
N ILE A 22 6.70 -37.45 16.52
CA ILE A 22 5.90 -36.61 17.43
C ILE A 22 5.01 -35.73 16.56
N ARG A 23 3.72 -35.59 16.93
CA ARG A 23 2.83 -34.67 16.23
C ARG A 23 3.44 -33.27 16.24
N PRO A 24 3.56 -32.60 15.07
CA PRO A 24 3.98 -31.21 15.02
C PRO A 24 3.11 -30.36 15.94
N ARG A 25 3.71 -29.35 16.59
CA ARG A 25 2.96 -28.39 17.38
C ARG A 25 1.97 -27.68 16.46
N GLU A 26 0.70 -27.65 16.86
CA GLU A 26 -0.29 -26.84 16.15
C GLU A 26 0.10 -25.38 16.29
N HIS A 27 0.32 -24.72 15.15
CA HIS A 27 0.45 -23.27 15.14
C HIS A 27 -0.98 -22.71 14.95
N ASN A 28 -1.36 -21.76 15.80
CA ASN A 28 -2.61 -21.00 15.66
C ASN A 28 -2.24 -19.60 15.13
N ASN A 29 -2.11 -19.44 13.80
CA ASN A 29 -1.79 -18.12 13.23
C ASN A 29 -3.08 -17.33 13.24
N ARG A 30 -3.26 -16.54 14.29
CA ARG A 30 -4.20 -15.42 14.26
C ARG A 30 -3.71 -14.48 13.17
N VAL A 31 -4.40 -14.49 12.03
CA VAL A 31 -4.08 -13.61 10.90
C VAL A 31 -4.40 -12.19 11.33
N HIS A 32 -3.38 -11.34 11.42
CA HIS A 32 -3.58 -9.93 11.66
C HIS A 32 -3.99 -9.26 10.34
N LEU A 33 -5.24 -8.81 10.27
CA LEU A 33 -5.77 -8.08 9.12
C LEU A 33 -5.84 -6.59 9.45
N ASP A 34 -5.35 -5.76 8.54
CA ASP A 34 -5.49 -4.32 8.65
C ASP A 34 -6.97 -3.92 8.65
N LYS A 35 -7.44 -3.27 9.71
CA LYS A 35 -8.84 -2.82 9.84
C LYS A 35 -9.26 -1.87 8.72
N HIS A 36 -8.30 -1.16 8.14
CA HIS A 36 -8.54 -0.20 7.06
C HIS A 36 -8.72 -0.88 5.69
N LEU A 37 -8.47 -2.18 5.54
CA LEU A 37 -8.56 -2.88 4.26
C LEU A 37 -10.01 -3.10 3.80
N GLU A 38 -10.92 -3.30 4.76
CA GLU A 38 -12.37 -3.45 4.52
C GLU A 38 -12.97 -2.22 3.81
N PRO A 39 -12.85 -0.99 4.34
CA PRO A 39 -13.40 0.20 3.68
C PRO A 39 -12.58 0.68 2.46
N CYS A 40 -11.37 0.15 2.23
CA CYS A 40 -10.43 0.75 1.29
C CYS A 40 -10.85 0.58 -0.18
N LYS A 41 -11.08 1.67 -0.91
CA LYS A 41 -11.46 1.64 -2.34
C LYS A 41 -10.30 1.31 -3.28
N PHE A 42 -9.08 1.66 -2.88
CA PHE A 42 -7.88 1.48 -3.66
C PHE A 42 -6.80 0.82 -2.82
N VAL A 43 -5.98 -0.02 -3.43
CA VAL A 43 -4.94 -0.74 -2.68
C VAL A 43 -3.62 -0.77 -3.43
N PHE A 44 -2.53 -0.76 -2.66
CA PHE A 44 -1.18 -1.01 -3.15
C PHE A 44 -0.89 -2.50 -3.13
N VAL A 45 -0.30 -3.02 -4.21
CA VAL A 45 0.04 -4.46 -4.32
C VAL A 45 1.55 -4.66 -4.31
N ARG A 46 2.02 -5.53 -3.41
CA ARG A 46 3.42 -5.95 -3.32
C ARG A 46 3.78 -6.81 -4.54
N VAL A 47 4.91 -6.50 -5.16
CA VAL A 47 5.48 -7.31 -6.24
C VAL A 47 6.59 -8.16 -5.64
N ASP A 48 6.39 -9.48 -5.60
CA ASP A 48 7.33 -10.44 -4.97
C ASP A 48 8.40 -10.99 -5.93
N ALA A 49 8.56 -10.37 -7.11
CA ALA A 49 9.63 -10.73 -8.03
C ALA A 49 10.99 -10.21 -7.53
N VAL A 50 12.09 -10.86 -7.95
CA VAL A 50 13.46 -10.33 -7.76
C VAL A 50 13.57 -8.99 -8.50
N LYS A 51 14.04 -7.96 -7.80
CA LYS A 51 14.12 -6.60 -8.35
C LYS A 51 15.51 -6.00 -8.21
N LYS A 52 15.76 -4.96 -9.00
CA LYS A 52 16.92 -4.11 -8.86
C LYS A 52 16.89 -3.38 -7.51
N PRO A 53 18.06 -3.00 -6.95
CA PRO A 53 18.13 -2.15 -5.77
C PRO A 53 17.29 -0.86 -5.94
N LEU A 54 16.77 -0.35 -4.82
CA LEU A 54 15.99 0.90 -4.75
C LEU A 54 14.67 0.91 -5.56
N THR A 55 14.15 -0.26 -5.94
CA THR A 55 12.82 -0.34 -6.56
C THR A 55 11.72 -0.44 -5.51
N PRO A 56 10.59 0.28 -5.68
CA PRO A 56 9.52 0.24 -4.70
C PRO A 56 8.92 -1.17 -4.58
N PRO A 57 8.68 -1.65 -3.35
CA PRO A 57 8.14 -3.00 -3.14
C PRO A 57 6.70 -3.12 -3.63
N TYR A 58 5.94 -2.03 -3.59
CA TYR A 58 4.54 -1.97 -3.97
C TYR A 58 4.35 -1.19 -5.27
N LYS A 59 3.36 -1.59 -6.06
CA LYS A 59 2.89 -0.84 -7.22
C LYS A 59 1.48 -0.32 -6.97
N GLY A 60 1.27 0.93 -7.40
CA GLY A 60 0.02 1.59 -7.77
C GLY A 60 -1.16 1.51 -6.79
N PRO A 61 -2.04 2.52 -6.75
CA PRO A 61 -3.42 2.24 -6.38
C PRO A 61 -4.11 1.42 -7.46
N TYR A 62 -4.57 0.24 -7.09
CA TYR A 62 -5.51 -0.51 -7.90
C TYR A 62 -6.89 -0.45 -7.28
N LYS A 63 -7.90 -0.26 -8.11
CA LYS A 63 -9.30 -0.22 -7.66
C LYS A 63 -9.71 -1.62 -7.21
N VAL A 64 -10.24 -1.73 -6.00
CA VAL A 64 -10.81 -2.99 -5.51
C VAL A 64 -12.19 -3.19 -6.12
N ILE A 65 -12.42 -4.36 -6.72
CA ILE A 65 -13.70 -4.75 -7.33
C ILE A 65 -14.49 -5.62 -6.37
N LYS A 66 -13.86 -6.65 -5.80
CA LYS A 66 -14.48 -7.58 -4.85
C LYS A 66 -13.54 -7.85 -3.68
N ARG A 67 -14.12 -8.09 -2.51
CA ARG A 67 -13.42 -8.40 -1.26
C ARG A 67 -13.87 -9.76 -0.75
N THR A 68 -12.93 -10.54 -0.22
CA THR A 68 -13.20 -11.77 0.51
C THR A 68 -12.25 -11.85 1.72
N HIS A 69 -12.50 -12.79 2.62
CA HIS A 69 -11.69 -12.96 3.83
C HIS A 69 -10.23 -13.36 3.58
N LYS A 70 -9.89 -13.88 2.39
CA LYS A 70 -8.52 -14.36 2.07
C LYS A 70 -7.88 -13.62 0.90
N TYR A 71 -8.67 -13.12 -0.04
CA TYR A 71 -8.18 -12.49 -1.25
C TYR A 71 -9.09 -11.36 -1.73
N PHE A 72 -8.52 -10.45 -2.51
CA PHE A 72 -9.20 -9.32 -3.13
C PHE A 72 -9.07 -9.45 -4.64
N ILE A 73 -10.09 -9.01 -5.37
CA ILE A 73 -10.05 -8.88 -6.82
C ILE A 73 -9.89 -7.41 -7.14
N ILE A 74 -8.81 -7.06 -7.81
CA ILE A 74 -8.47 -5.70 -8.18
C ILE A 74 -8.54 -5.49 -9.69
N ASN A 75 -8.83 -4.27 -10.12
CA ASN A 75 -8.64 -3.87 -11.51
C ASN A 75 -7.20 -3.39 -11.71
N LYS A 76 -6.44 -4.14 -12.49
CA LYS A 76 -5.09 -3.77 -12.91
C LYS A 76 -5.04 -3.68 -14.42
N ASN A 77 -4.92 -2.45 -14.92
CA ASN A 77 -4.82 -2.14 -16.35
C ASN A 77 -5.98 -2.73 -17.16
N GLY A 78 -7.21 -2.68 -16.63
CA GLY A 78 -8.41 -3.23 -17.28
C GLY A 78 -8.66 -4.71 -17.00
N ASN A 79 -7.68 -5.44 -16.47
CA ASN A 79 -7.81 -6.85 -16.14
C ASN A 79 -8.12 -7.05 -14.65
N ASN A 80 -8.96 -8.04 -14.35
CA ASN A 80 -9.28 -8.41 -12.98
C ASN A 80 -8.25 -9.41 -12.46
N GLU A 81 -7.46 -9.01 -11.48
CA GLU A 81 -6.43 -9.87 -10.86
C GLU A 81 -6.81 -10.21 -9.42
N THR A 82 -6.66 -11.48 -9.05
CA THR A 82 -6.90 -11.97 -7.69
C THR A 82 -5.61 -11.92 -6.87
N ILE A 83 -5.61 -11.19 -5.77
CA ILE A 83 -4.44 -10.98 -4.90
C ILE A 83 -4.78 -11.40 -3.47
N SER A 84 -3.90 -12.18 -2.83
CA SER A 84 -4.00 -12.52 -1.41
C SER A 84 -3.83 -11.28 -0.53
N ILE A 85 -4.52 -11.26 0.62
CA ILE A 85 -4.48 -10.10 1.53
C ILE A 85 -3.05 -9.77 2.00
N ASP A 86 -2.21 -10.79 2.20
CA ASP A 86 -0.83 -10.63 2.66
C ASP A 86 0.08 -9.78 1.75
N ARG A 87 -0.36 -9.54 0.51
CA ARG A 87 0.38 -8.74 -0.48
C ARG A 87 -0.23 -7.37 -0.72
N ILE A 88 -1.22 -6.97 0.07
CA ILE A 88 -2.01 -5.77 -0.14
C ILE A 88 -1.78 -4.80 1.01
N LYS A 89 -1.75 -3.50 0.70
CA LYS A 89 -1.77 -2.42 1.68
C LYS A 89 -2.88 -1.42 1.30
N PRO A 90 -3.67 -0.89 2.25
CA PRO A 90 -4.66 0.12 1.92
C PRO A 90 -3.98 1.36 1.34
N ALA A 91 -4.58 1.94 0.30
CA ALA A 91 -4.12 3.19 -0.27
C ALA A 91 -5.04 4.32 0.19
N PHE A 92 -4.52 5.17 1.08
CA PHE A 92 -5.24 6.34 1.56
C PHE A 92 -5.17 7.44 0.51
N TYR A 93 -6.35 7.87 0.05
CA TYR A 93 -6.51 9.05 -0.80
C TYR A 93 -7.35 10.05 -0.03
N GLU A 94 -6.89 11.29 0.03
CA GLU A 94 -7.75 12.39 0.41
C GLU A 94 -8.77 12.56 -0.71
N VAL A 95 -10.03 12.24 -0.42
CA VAL A 95 -11.13 12.69 -1.25
C VAL A 95 -11.31 14.16 -0.89
N PRO A 96 -11.09 15.12 -1.80
CA PRO A 96 -11.53 16.48 -1.55
C PRO A 96 -13.04 16.38 -1.35
N GLN A 97 -13.48 16.61 -0.12
CA GLN A 97 -14.89 16.81 0.16
C GLN A 97 -15.28 18.01 -0.70
N ALA A 98 -15.97 17.77 -1.83
CA ALA A 98 -16.72 18.83 -2.43
C ALA A 98 -17.65 19.32 -1.32
N THR A 99 -17.49 20.59 -0.94
CA THR A 99 -18.41 21.30 -0.07
C THR A 99 -19.77 21.24 -0.76
N GLU A 100 -20.57 20.25 -0.37
CA GLU A 100 -21.98 20.13 -0.76
C GLU A 100 -22.75 21.21 -0.01
N ASP A 101 -22.62 22.44 -0.47
CA ASP A 101 -23.51 23.54 -0.10
C ASP A 101 -24.87 23.25 -0.76
N ASN A 102 -25.66 22.43 -0.08
CA ASN A 102 -27.08 22.27 -0.39
C ASN A 102 -27.81 23.57 -0.05
N THR A 103 -27.90 24.49 -1.00
CA THR A 103 -28.99 25.48 -1.03
C THR A 103 -29.56 25.51 -2.43
N ALA A 104 -30.69 24.82 -2.57
CA ALA A 104 -31.61 25.03 -3.67
C ALA A 104 -32.04 26.51 -3.70
N ASN A 105 -31.62 27.26 -4.71
CA ASN A 105 -32.54 28.23 -5.30
C ASN A 105 -32.15 28.58 -6.74
N LYS A 106 -33.14 28.47 -7.62
CA LYS A 106 -33.08 28.99 -8.98
C LYS A 106 -33.34 30.49 -8.90
N GLN A 107 -32.49 31.31 -9.54
CA GLN A 107 -32.93 32.46 -10.33
C GLN A 107 -31.75 33.16 -11.03
N SER A 108 -32.02 33.52 -12.27
CA SER A 108 -31.19 34.14 -13.30
C SER A 108 -30.62 35.50 -12.92
N LEU A 109 -29.41 35.84 -13.38
CA LEU A 109 -29.07 37.22 -13.73
C LEU A 109 -28.14 37.30 -14.94
N THR A 110 -28.60 38.11 -15.88
CA THR A 110 -28.06 38.51 -17.18
C THR A 110 -27.00 39.61 -17.06
N SER A 111 -26.02 39.56 -17.98
CA SER A 111 -25.28 40.67 -18.63
C SER A 111 -24.99 41.98 -17.88
N ILE A 112 -23.72 42.41 -17.87
CA ILE A 112 -23.27 43.75 -18.32
C ILE A 112 -21.73 43.72 -18.51
N ALA A 113 -21.28 44.31 -19.62
CA ALA A 113 -19.91 44.42 -20.09
C ALA A 113 -19.11 45.57 -19.42
N LYS A 114 -17.77 45.46 -19.43
CA LYS A 114 -16.79 46.55 -19.70
C LYS A 114 -15.36 46.01 -19.83
N LYS A 115 -14.57 46.68 -20.68
CA LYS A 115 -13.17 46.44 -21.09
C LYS A 115 -12.15 47.20 -20.21
N GLN A 116 -10.85 46.91 -20.44
CA GLN A 116 -9.60 47.66 -20.17
C GLN A 116 -9.03 47.53 -18.75
N GLU A 117 -7.74 47.65 -18.44
CA GLU A 117 -6.39 47.39 -19.01
C GLU A 117 -5.41 47.80 -17.86
N GLU A 118 -4.15 47.36 -17.91
CA GLU A 118 -2.97 47.88 -17.15
C GLU A 118 -2.64 47.45 -15.67
N GLU A 119 -1.47 46.79 -15.59
CA GLU A 119 -0.28 47.01 -14.72
C GLU A 119 -0.18 46.70 -13.21
N GLU A 120 1.00 46.10 -12.91
CA GLU A 120 1.76 46.02 -11.65
C GLU A 120 1.28 45.14 -10.47
N LYS A 121 2.14 44.16 -10.09
CA LYS A 121 2.88 44.04 -8.80
C LYS A 121 3.30 42.59 -8.52
N LEU A 122 4.52 42.41 -8.01
CA LEU A 122 5.22 41.15 -7.66
C LEU A 122 4.34 40.07 -7.01
N SER A 123 4.50 38.79 -7.40
CA SER A 123 4.11 37.66 -6.51
C SER A 123 4.86 36.34 -6.75
N THR A 124 5.79 36.08 -5.83
CA THR A 124 5.97 34.82 -5.08
C THR A 124 6.16 33.51 -5.86
N THR A 125 7.39 33.20 -6.26
CA THR A 125 7.82 31.79 -6.30
C THR A 125 7.94 31.28 -4.86
N PRO A 126 7.31 30.16 -4.46
CA PRO A 126 7.54 29.60 -3.13
C PRO A 126 8.94 28.99 -3.10
N SER A 127 9.92 29.79 -2.67
CA SER A 127 11.21 29.28 -2.23
C SER A 127 11.08 28.90 -0.76
N CYS A 128 11.11 27.61 -0.45
CA CYS A 128 11.13 27.16 0.93
C CYS A 128 12.58 27.12 1.45
N LEU A 129 12.74 27.46 2.72
CA LEU A 129 14.01 27.35 3.43
C LEU A 129 14.11 25.97 4.07
N THR A 130 15.27 25.32 3.94
CA THR A 130 15.58 24.13 4.74
C THR A 130 15.90 24.51 6.18
N HIS A 131 16.00 23.52 7.08
CA HIS A 131 16.45 23.72 8.47
C HIS A 131 17.82 24.43 8.56
N SER A 132 18.68 24.27 7.55
CA SER A 132 19.97 24.97 7.39
C SER A 132 19.87 26.32 6.67
N ARG A 133 18.65 26.83 6.45
CA ARG A 133 18.33 28.08 5.72
C ARG A 133 18.82 28.12 4.27
N ARG A 134 18.94 26.97 3.61
CA ARG A 134 19.24 26.92 2.17
C ARG A 134 17.97 27.17 1.38
N LEU A 135 18.05 28.07 0.41
CA LEU A 135 16.95 28.39 -0.49
C LEU A 135 16.87 27.32 -1.59
N ILE A 136 15.72 26.62 -1.66
CA ILE A 136 15.48 25.57 -2.67
C ILE A 136 14.30 25.97 -3.54
N LYS A 137 14.45 25.74 -4.85
CA LYS A 137 13.36 25.87 -5.82
C LYS A 137 12.53 24.58 -5.81
N ILE A 138 11.29 24.67 -5.37
CA ILE A 138 10.39 23.52 -5.32
C ILE A 138 10.06 23.07 -6.75
N PRO A 139 10.23 21.78 -7.10
CA PRO A 139 9.82 21.28 -8.40
C PRO A 139 8.30 21.38 -8.59
N LYS A 140 7.85 21.69 -9.81
CA LYS A 140 6.41 21.86 -10.16
C LYS A 140 5.51 20.67 -9.82
N ARG A 141 6.07 19.48 -9.57
CA ARG A 141 5.30 18.29 -9.16
C ARG A 141 4.84 18.35 -7.71
N TYR A 142 5.46 19.18 -6.87
CA TYR A 142 5.24 19.21 -5.43
C TYR A 142 4.49 20.46 -4.94
N VAL A 143 4.14 21.41 -5.82
CA VAL A 143 3.42 22.64 -5.44
C VAL A 143 2.01 22.41 -4.88
N HIS A 144 1.39 21.26 -5.17
CA HIS A 144 0.06 20.93 -4.64
C HIS A 144 0.07 20.37 -3.21
N PHE A 145 1.24 20.10 -2.63
CA PHE A 145 1.39 19.51 -1.29
C PHE A 145 1.88 20.51 -0.23
N ALA A 146 2.07 21.78 -0.58
CA ALA A 146 2.49 22.82 0.34
C ALA A 146 1.26 23.59 0.86
N ILE A 147 0.91 23.35 2.13
CA ILE A 147 0.00 24.18 2.94
C ILE A 147 0.89 25.04 3.85
#